data_AF-A0A9K3GZN2-F1
#
_entry.id   AF-A0A9K3GZN2-F1
#
_cell.length_a   1.000
_cell.length_b   1.000
_cell.length_c   1.000
_cell.angle_alpha   90.00
_cell.angle_beta   90.00
_cell.angle_gamma   90.00
#
_symmetry.space_group_name_H-M   'P 1'
#
loop_
_entity.id
_entity.type
_entity.pdbx_description
1 polymer ?
#
loop_
_entity_poly.entity_id
_entity_poly.type
_entity_poly.pdbx_seq_one_letter_code
_entity_poly.pdbx_strand_id
1 'polypeptide(L)' 'MFHTNGFGSITMGSNARDLVALTNEALSISITQKKSIIDTNTIRSALHRQIWDLRSQVRSVQDHGSPSYTKIMF' A
#
# COMPACT_ATOMS: atom_id res chain seq x y z
N MET A 1 7.30 -8.29 -24.82
CA MET A 1 8.11 -8.41 -23.60
C MET A 1 7.61 -7.37 -22.61
N PHE A 2 6.94 -7.80 -21.53
CA PHE A 2 6.47 -6.88 -20.49
C PHE A 2 7.62 -6.59 -19.54
N HIS A 3 8.05 -5.33 -19.52
CA HIS A 3 9.12 -4.85 -18.65
C HIS A 3 8.55 -4.69 -17.24
N THR A 4 8.58 -5.74 -16.43
CA THR A 4 8.15 -5.70 -15.01
C THR A 4 9.27 -5.13 -14.16
N ASN A 5 9.58 -3.83 -14.32
CA ASN A 5 10.50 -3.14 -13.43
C ASN A 5 9.85 -2.91 -12.07
N GLY A 6 10.34 -3.61 -11.04
CA GLY A 6 10.40 -3.07 -9.68
C GLY A 6 9.36 -3.52 -8.67
N PHE A 7 8.42 -4.42 -9.01
CA PHE A 7 7.60 -5.07 -7.98
C PHE A 7 8.31 -6.34 -7.50
N GLY A 8 9.14 -6.19 -6.46
CA GLY A 8 9.58 -7.34 -5.68
C GLY A 8 8.39 -8.03 -5.01
N SER A 9 8.56 -9.27 -4.55
CA SER A 9 7.56 -9.94 -3.72
C SER A 9 7.43 -9.17 -2.41
N ILE A 10 6.26 -8.60 -2.16
CA ILE A 10 5.96 -7.93 -0.90
C ILE A 10 5.14 -8.92 -0.08
N THR A 11 5.73 -9.41 1.00
CA THR A 11 5.04 -10.26 1.98
C THR A 11 4.02 -9.41 2.71
N MET A 12 2.82 -9.28 2.14
CA MET A 12 1.65 -8.78 2.86
C MET A 12 1.18 -9.88 3.81
N GLY A 13 0.58 -9.52 4.95
CA GLY A 13 0.05 -10.51 5.88
C GLY A 13 -0.80 -11.54 5.14
N SER A 14 -0.63 -12.82 5.46
CA SER A 14 -1.26 -13.96 4.76
C SER A 14 -2.79 -14.04 4.94
N ASN A 15 -3.44 -12.93 5.27
CA ASN A 15 -4.84 -12.82 5.59
C ASN A 15 -5.63 -12.39 4.35
N ALA A 16 -6.67 -13.14 4.01
CA ALA A 16 -7.53 -12.84 2.86
C ALA A 16 -8.14 -11.43 2.95
N ARG A 17 -8.36 -10.90 4.17
CA ARG A 17 -8.89 -9.55 4.37
C ARG A 17 -7.94 -8.45 3.88
N ASP A 18 -6.63 -8.65 4.03
CA ASP A 18 -5.63 -7.66 3.64
C ASP A 18 -5.57 -7.57 2.11
N LEU A 19 -5.69 -8.71 1.42
CA LEU A 19 -5.77 -8.78 -0.04
C LEU A 19 -7.05 -8.10 -0.58
N VAL A 20 -8.20 -8.33 0.06
CA VAL A 20 -9.47 -7.67 -0.31
C VAL A 20 -9.35 -6.16 -0.15
N ALA A 21 -8.81 -5.69 0.98
CA ALA A 21 -8.61 -4.28 1.22
C ALA A 21 -7.67 -3.64 0.19
N LEU A 22 -6.58 -4.30 -0.19
CA LEU A 22 -5.65 -3.81 -1.22
C LEU A 22 -6.32 -3.71 -2.59
N THR A 23 -7.09 -4.74 -2.96
CA THR A 23 -7.77 -4.79 -4.26
C THR A 23 -8.84 -3.71 -4.36
N ASN A 24 -9.62 -3.50 -3.30
CA ASN A 24 -10.62 -2.43 -3.24
C ASN A 24 -9.99 -1.04 -3.34
N GLU A 25 -8.86 -0.82 -2.69
CA GLU A 25 -8.13 0.44 -2.77
C GLU A 25 -7.56 0.66 -4.18
N ALA A 26 -6.96 -0.37 -4.79
CA ALA A 26 -6.49 -0.31 -6.18
C ALA A 26 -7.64 0.00 -7.15
N LEU A 27 -8.81 -0.63 -6.96
CA LEU A 27 -10.01 -0.35 -7.74
C LEU A 27 -10.46 1.11 -7.57
N SER A 28 -10.56 1.60 -6.33
CA SER A 28 -10.93 2.98 -6.01
C SER A 28 -10.00 4.00 -6.68
N ILE A 29 -8.69 3.77 -6.64
CA ILE A 29 -7.69 4.61 -7.30
C ILE A 29 -7.86 4.55 -8.83
N SER A 30 -8.08 3.37 -9.40
CA SER A 30 -8.30 3.23 -10.85
C SER A 30 -9.55 3.98 -11.32
N ILE A 31 -10.65 3.91 -10.57
CA ILE A 31 -11.89 4.65 -10.86
C ILE A 31 -11.67 6.16 -10.78
N THR A 32 -10.98 6.63 -9.73
CA THR A 32 -10.65 8.06 -9.55
C THR A 32 -9.80 8.58 -10.70
N GLN A 33 -8.86 7.76 -11.17
CA GLN A 33 -8.01 8.07 -12.33
C GLN A 33 -8.69 7.77 -13.68
N LYS A 34 -9.94 7.29 -13.68
CA LYS A 34 -10.70 6.86 -14.88
C LYS A 34 -9.96 5.82 -15.73
N LYS A 35 -9.20 4.94 -15.09
CA LYS A 35 -8.53 3.82 -15.74
C LYS A 35 -9.46 2.62 -15.80
N SER A 36 -9.48 1.94 -16.93
CA SER A 36 -10.17 0.66 -17.09
C SER A 36 -9.32 -0.55 -16.69
N ILE A 37 -8.01 -0.37 -16.51
CA ILE A 37 -7.05 -1.41 -16.18
C ILE A 37 -6.34 -1.03 -14.88
N ILE A 38 -6.25 -1.99 -13.95
CA ILE A 38 -5.41 -1.87 -12.77
C ILE A 38 -3.97 -2.17 -13.21
N ASP A 39 -3.18 -1.11 -13.34
CA ASP A 39 -1.77 -1.22 -13.68
C ASP A 39 -0.88 -1.37 -12.44
N THR A 40 0.40 -1.67 -12.65
CA THR A 40 1.38 -1.81 -11.58
C THR A 40 1.55 -0.54 -10.73
N ASN A 41 1.36 0.66 -11.31
CA ASN A 41 1.42 1.91 -10.56
C ASN A 41 0.23 2.05 -9.62
N THR A 42 -0.97 1.65 -10.07
CA THR A 42 -2.18 1.64 -9.25
C THR A 42 -2.03 0.72 -8.04
N ILE A 43 -1.48 -0.49 -8.23
CA ILE A 43 -1.18 -1.41 -7.13
C ILE A 43 -0.16 -0.79 -6.16
N ARG A 44 0.85 -0.07 -6.67
CA ARG A 44 1.84 0.64 -5.85
C ARG A 44 1.23 1.73 -4.99
N SER A 45 0.35 2.53 -5.58
CA SER A 45 -0.35 3.60 -4.88
C SER A 45 -1.27 3.04 -3.79
N ALA A 46 -1.99 1.95 -4.06
CA ALA A 46 -2.84 1.29 -3.08
C ALA A 46 -2.03 0.76 -1.89
N LEU A 47 -0.91 0.08 -2.18
CA LEU A 47 -0.02 -0.45 -1.15
C LEU A 47 0.61 0.67 -0.31
N HIS A 48 1.06 1.75 -0.95
CA HIS A 48 1.62 2.91 -0.24
C HIS A 48 0.60 3.49 0.74
N ARG A 49 -0.66 3.62 0.34
CA ARG A 49 -1.73 4.13 1.21
C ARG A 49 -2.01 3.19 2.39
N GLN A 50 -2.06 1.88 2.18
CA GLN A 50 -2.21 0.92 3.28
C GLN A 50 -1.06 0.98 4.30
N ILE A 51 0.18 1.05 3.82
CA ILE A 51 1.37 1.18 4.70
C ILE A 51 1.32 2.52 5.45
N TRP A 52 0.91 3.59 4.78
CA TRP A 52 0.80 4.91 5.41
C TRP A 52 -0.32 4.96 6.45
N ASP A 53 -1.47 4.35 6.19
CA ASP A 53 -2.57 4.24 7.15
C ASP A 53 -2.20 3.40 8.37
N LEU A 54 -1.50 2.27 8.17
CA LEU A 54 -0.94 1.48 9.27
C LEU A 54 0.06 2.31 10.09
N ARG A 55 0.93 3.06 9.42
CA ARG A 55 1.88 3.97 10.08
C ARG A 55 1.17 5.12 10.80
N SER A 56 0.03 5.59 10.29
CA SER A 56 -0.80 6.60 10.96
C SER A 56 -1.40 6.06 12.25
N GLN A 57 -1.89 4.82 12.25
CA GLN A 57 -2.37 4.16 13.48
C GLN A 57 -1.24 4.02 14.50
N VAL A 58 -0.07 3.54 14.05
CA VAL A 58 1.13 3.39 14.91
C VAL A 58 1.66 4.74 15.42
N ARG A 59 1.54 5.82 14.65
CA ARG A 59 1.90 7.19 15.09
C ARG A 59 0.85 7.82 15.99
N SER A 60 -0.43 7.54 15.80
CA SER A 60 -1.49 7.95 16.72
C SER A 60 -1.28 7.36 18.12
N VAL A 61 -0.68 6.16 18.21
CA VAL A 61 -0.31 5.54 19.49
C VAL A 61 0.97 6.16 20.08
N GLN A 62 1.87 6.69 19.25
CA GLN A 62 3.15 7.30 19.66
C GLN A 62 3.08 8.80 19.95
N ASP A 63 1.95 9.48 19.74
CA ASP A 63 1.78 10.88 20.19
C ASP A 63 1.67 10.99 21.74
N HIS A 64 1.86 9.86 22.43
CA HIS A 64 2.14 9.76 23.86
C HIS A 64 3.55 9.23 24.21
N GLY A 65 4.52 9.33 23.29
CA GLY A 65 5.94 9.18 23.62
C GLY A 65 6.77 8.41 22.59
N SER A 66 7.81 9.09 22.11
CA SER A 66 9.04 8.57 21.47
C SER A 66 8.98 8.21 19.98
N PRO A 67 9.67 8.97 19.10
CA PRO A 67 9.77 8.64 17.69
C PRO A 67 10.89 7.62 17.44
N SER A 68 10.54 6.37 17.14
CA SER A 68 11.50 5.35 16.71
C SER A 68 11.66 5.36 15.19
N TYR A 69 12.86 5.70 14.71
CA TYR A 69 13.22 5.71 13.30
C TYR A 69 13.22 4.29 12.72
N THR A 70 12.22 3.97 11.88
CA THR A 70 12.33 2.90 10.90
C THR A 70 12.05 3.49 9.52
N LYS A 71 13.15 3.84 8.85
CA LYS A 71 13.17 4.16 7.42
C LYS A 71 13.03 2.83 6.67
N ILE A 72 11.80 2.45 6.33
CA ILE A 72 11.56 1.46 5.29
C ILE A 72 11.51 2.26 3.98
N MET A 73 12.65 2.25 3.28
CA MET A 73 12.80 2.82 1.95
C MET A 73 12.20 1.83 0.95
N PHE A 74 11.34 2.31 0.06
CA PHE A 74 10.84 1.55 -1.08
C PHE A 74 11.96 1.26 -2.08
#